data_AF-A0A946QGZ3-F1
#
_entry.id   AF-A0A946QGZ3-F1
#
_cell.length_a   1.000
_cell.length_b   1.000
_cell.length_c   1.000
_cell.angle_alpha   90.00
_cell.angle_beta   90.00
_cell.angle_gamma   90.00
#
_symmetry.space_group_name_H-M   'P 1'
#
loop_
_entity.id
_entity.type
_entity.pdbx_description
1 polymer ?
#
loop_
_entity_poly.entity_id
_entity_poly.type
_entity_poly.pdbx_seq_one_letter_code
_entity_poly.pdbx_strand_id
1 'polypeptide(L)'
;MKLIEWEVTEDSYQEQINIPKEIRDLALEEGISTEVKQNAAIEILNLNTGESYSGRLAITGTHQLYLPVETQKILQGSGRIRIRLL
;
A
#
# COMPACT_ATOMS: atom_id res chain seq x y z
N MET A 1 7.27 0.69 17.71
CA MET A 1 6.94 0.56 16.28
C MET A 1 6.03 -0.62 16.11
N LYS A 2 4.72 -0.37 16.07
CA LYS A 2 3.75 -1.37 15.64
C LYS A 2 3.93 -1.59 14.13
N LEU A 3 3.79 -2.84 13.70
CA LEU A 3 3.75 -3.17 12.28
C LEU A 3 2.40 -2.70 11.72
N ILE A 4 2.43 -1.73 10.81
CA ILE A 4 1.25 -1.24 10.12
C ILE A 4 1.22 -1.91 8.75
N GLU A 5 0.61 -3.09 8.70
CA GLU A 5 0.51 -3.89 7.48
C GLU A 5 -0.90 -4.43 7.29
N TRP A 6 -1.30 -4.62 6.02
CA TRP A 6 -2.54 -5.28 5.64
C TRP A 6 -2.36 -6.05 4.34
N GLU A 7 -3.24 -7.02 4.14
CA GLU A 7 -3.25 -7.86 2.94
C GLU A 7 -4.40 -7.47 2.04
N VAL A 8 -4.13 -7.45 0.74
CA VAL A 8 -5.12 -7.16 -0.30
C VAL A 8 -5.14 -8.35 -1.25
N THR A 9 -6.35 -8.90 -1.46
CA THR A 9 -6.56 -9.93 -2.48
C THR A 9 -6.87 -9.21 -3.79
N GLU A 10 -5.94 -9.29 -4.73
CA GLU A 10 -5.94 -8.54 -5.98
C GLU A 10 -5.59 -9.48 -7.12
N ASP A 11 -6.63 -9.89 -7.85
CA ASP A 11 -6.54 -10.73 -9.05
C ASP A 11 -6.52 -9.89 -10.34
N SER A 12 -6.54 -8.56 -10.24
CA SER A 12 -6.71 -7.66 -11.40
C SER A 12 -5.97 -6.32 -11.22
N TYR A 13 -5.80 -5.61 -12.33
CA TYR A 13 -5.15 -4.31 -12.39
C TYR A 13 -5.90 -3.26 -11.56
N GLN A 14 -5.23 -2.66 -10.57
CA GLN A 14 -5.71 -1.48 -9.86
C GLN A 14 -4.67 -0.36 -9.86
N GLU A 15 -5.10 0.84 -10.19
CA GLU A 15 -4.29 2.06 -10.10
C GLU A 15 -4.23 2.60 -8.66
N GLN A 16 -5.16 2.15 -7.80
CA GLN A 16 -5.34 2.69 -6.45
C GLN A 16 -5.72 1.59 -5.47
N ILE A 17 -5.03 1.52 -4.33
CA ILE A 17 -5.36 0.60 -3.25
C ILE A 17 -5.94 1.34 -2.06
N ASN A 18 -7.10 0.90 -1.58
CA ASN A 18 -7.68 1.48 -0.38
C ASN A 18 -6.83 1.19 0.86
N ILE A 19 -6.52 2.24 1.64
CA ILE A 19 -5.94 2.09 2.98
C ILE A 19 -7.11 1.93 3.97
N PRO A 20 -7.25 0.77 4.62
CA PRO A 20 -8.33 0.54 5.59
C PRO A 20 -8.30 1.60 6.70
N LYS A 21 -9.47 1.97 7.22
CA LYS A 21 -9.55 2.98 8.29
C LYS A 21 -8.70 2.59 9.50
N GLU A 22 -8.74 1.34 9.92
CA GLU A 22 -7.94 0.81 11.04
C GLU A 22 -6.44 1.02 10.84
N ILE A 23 -5.95 0.83 9.62
CA ILE A 23 -4.55 1.07 9.25
C ILE A 23 -4.23 2.57 9.31
N ARG A 24 -5.15 3.44 8.89
CA ARG A 24 -4.95 4.90 8.97
C ARG A 24 -4.91 5.40 10.40
N ASP A 25 -5.81 4.90 11.25
CA ASP A 25 -5.82 5.20 12.68
C ASP A 25 -4.51 4.73 13.34
N LEU A 26 -4.06 3.49 13.06
CA LEU A 26 -2.78 2.97 13.55
C LEU A 26 -1.58 3.79 13.05
N ALA A 27 -1.58 4.17 11.77
CA ALA A 27 -0.56 5.03 11.19
C ALA A 27 -0.48 6.38 11.89
N LEU A 28 -1.64 6.98 12.19
CA LEU A 28 -1.72 8.24 12.92
C LEU A 28 -1.17 8.11 14.35
N GLU A 29 -1.47 7.01 15.06
CA GLU A 29 -0.92 6.73 16.39
C GLU A 29 0.62 6.65 16.38
N GLU A 30 1.20 6.10 15.31
CA GLU A 30 2.66 6.00 15.14
C GLU A 30 3.27 7.26 14.49
N GLY A 31 2.47 8.31 14.24
CA GLY A 31 2.93 9.59 13.66
C GLY A 31 3.14 9.57 12.14
N ILE A 32 2.67 8.54 11.45
CA ILE A 32 2.68 8.42 10.00
C ILE A 32 1.40 9.08 9.45
N SER A 33 1.56 10.25 8.83
CA SER A 33 0.42 10.94 8.20
C SER A 33 -0.03 10.17 6.96
N THR A 34 -1.27 9.65 7.02
CA THR A 34 -1.96 9.04 5.87
C THR A 34 -2.95 10.03 5.21
N GLU A 35 -2.68 11.32 5.36
CA GLU A 35 -3.54 12.38 4.84
C GLU A 35 -3.39 12.59 3.32
N VAL A 36 -4.43 13.19 2.73
CA VAL A 36 -4.54 13.50 1.30
C VAL A 36 -3.33 14.31 0.81
N LYS A 37 -2.81 13.95 -0.38
CA LYS A 37 -1.66 14.60 -1.06
C LYS A 37 -0.32 14.45 -0.33
N GLN A 38 -0.23 13.60 0.67
CA GLN A 38 1.04 13.20 1.26
C GLN A 38 1.64 12.01 0.51
N ASN A 39 2.93 11.80 0.71
CA ASN A 39 3.63 10.59 0.28
C ASN A 39 3.99 9.76 1.51
N ALA A 40 3.55 8.51 1.55
CA ALA A 40 3.93 7.57 2.60
C ALA A 40 5.02 6.63 2.10
N ALA A 41 5.93 6.22 2.98
CA ALA A 41 6.91 5.18 2.68
C ALA A 41 6.22 3.81 2.82
N ILE A 42 6.25 3.02 1.75
CA ILE A 42 5.46 1.80 1.64
C ILE A 42 6.30 0.68 1.06
N GLU A 43 6.11 -0.50 1.62
CA GLU A 43 6.58 -1.75 1.07
C GLU A 43 5.38 -2.57 0.61
N ILE A 44 5.43 -3.07 -0.61
CA ILE A 44 4.44 -3.98 -1.19
C ILE A 44 5.14 -5.29 -1.51
N LEU A 45 4.65 -6.39 -0.95
CA LEU A 45 5.15 -7.73 -1.16
C LEU A 45 4.10 -8.56 -1.90
N ASN A 46 4.46 -9.09 -3.06
CA ASN A 46 3.67 -10.10 -3.75
C ASN A 46 3.82 -11.44 -3.02
N LEU A 47 2.74 -11.96 -2.45
CA LEU A 47 2.78 -13.18 -1.65
C LEU A 47 2.88 -14.46 -2.51
N ASN A 48 2.60 -14.37 -3.81
CA ASN A 48 2.72 -15.49 -4.74
C ASN A 48 4.09 -15.55 -5.42
N THR A 49 4.66 -14.43 -5.87
CA THR A 49 5.97 -14.41 -6.54
C THR A 49 7.15 -14.13 -5.60
N GLY A 50 6.88 -13.55 -4.42
CA GLY A 50 7.91 -13.10 -3.48
C GLY A 50 8.59 -11.79 -3.89
N GLU A 51 8.18 -11.18 -5.00
CA GLU A 51 8.69 -9.88 -5.43
C GLU A 51 8.22 -8.78 -4.49
N SER A 52 9.13 -7.86 -4.16
CA SER A 52 8.80 -6.70 -3.35
C SER A 52 9.11 -5.40 -4.08
N TYR A 53 8.29 -4.40 -3.77
CA TYR A 53 8.51 -3.01 -4.13
C TYR A 53 8.59 -2.20 -2.84
N SER A 54 9.59 -1.32 -2.74
CA SER A 54 9.70 -0.37 -1.64
C SER A 54 9.85 1.02 -2.23
N GLY A 55 9.02 1.95 -1.80
CA GLY A 55 9.02 3.29 -2.36
C GLY A 55 8.12 4.26 -1.61
N ARG A 56 8.11 5.52 -2.05
CA ARG A 56 7.17 6.51 -1.56
C ARG A 56 6.00 6.61 -2.52
N LEU A 57 4.81 6.31 -2.02
CA LEU A 57 3.57 6.34 -2.81
C LEU A 57 2.69 7.49 -2.35
N ALA A 58 2.03 8.13 -3.31
CA ALA A 58 1.12 9.22 -3.04
C ALA A 58 -0.20 8.69 -2.48
N ILE A 59 -0.75 9.40 -1.49
CA ILE A 59 -2.08 9.14 -0.95
C ILE A 59 -3.07 10.08 -1.64
N THR A 60 -4.06 9.49 -2.30
CA THR A 60 -5.09 10.22 -3.06
C THR A 60 -6.08 10.93 -2.14
N GLY A 61 -6.94 11.77 -2.72
CA GLY A 61 -8.01 12.49 -2.02
C GLY A 61 -9.02 11.61 -1.28
N THR A 62 -9.03 10.31 -1.58
CA THR A 62 -9.93 9.30 -1.04
C THR A 62 -9.22 8.34 -0.09
N HIS A 63 -8.01 8.69 0.38
CA HIS A 63 -7.17 7.85 1.26
C HIS A 63 -6.78 6.51 0.63
N GLN A 64 -6.51 6.53 -0.68
CA GLN A 64 -6.02 5.37 -1.41
C GLN A 64 -4.56 5.60 -1.78
N LEU A 65 -3.80 4.53 -1.88
CA LEU A 65 -2.43 4.55 -2.39
C LEU A 65 -2.47 4.56 -3.90
N TYR A 66 -1.90 5.58 -4.51
CA TYR A 66 -1.66 5.58 -5.93
C TYR A 66 -0.50 4.65 -6.27
N LEU A 67 -0.75 3.70 -7.15
CA LEU A 67 0.22 2.74 -7.63
C LEU A 67 0.77 3.20 -8.99
N PRO A 68 2.05 3.57 -9.11
CA PRO A 68 2.65 3.83 -10.40
C PRO A 68 2.68 2.55 -11.28
N VAL A 69 2.80 2.76 -12.59
CA VAL A 69 2.75 1.68 -13.60
C VAL A 69 3.82 0.60 -13.35
N GLU A 70 4.96 0.99 -12.79
CA GLU A 70 6.04 0.06 -12.45
C GLU A 70 5.63 -0.91 -11.33
N THR A 71 4.93 -0.43 -10.30
CA THR A 71 4.40 -1.29 -9.23
C THR A 71 3.31 -2.20 -9.75
N GLN A 72 2.44 -1.69 -10.63
CA GLN A 72 1.34 -2.48 -11.19
C GLN A 72 1.83 -3.76 -11.91
N LYS A 73 3.02 -3.76 -12.49
CA LYS A 73 3.63 -4.97 -13.09
C LYS A 73 3.95 -6.03 -12.03
N ILE A 74 4.42 -5.62 -10.86
CA ILE A 74 4.72 -6.50 -9.72
C ILE A 74 3.42 -7.07 -9.12
N LEU A 75 2.33 -6.30 -9.22
CA LEU A 75 0.98 -6.67 -8.79
C LEU A 75 0.25 -7.61 -9.77
N GLN A 76 0.75 -7.72 -11.01
CA GLN A 76 0.06 -8.47 -12.04
C GLN A 76 0.19 -9.97 -11.80
N GLY A 77 -0.95 -10.66 -11.64
CA GLY A 77 -0.97 -12.09 -11.34
C GLY A 77 -0.58 -12.42 -9.89
N SER A 78 -0.47 -11.40 -9.02
CA SER A 78 -0.13 -11.61 -7.61
C SER A 78 -1.20 -12.38 -6.87
N GLY A 79 -2.48 -12.19 -7.17
CA GLY A 79 -3.62 -12.77 -6.44
C GLY A 79 -3.75 -12.25 -5.00
N ARG A 80 -2.65 -12.12 -4.26
CA ARG A 80 -2.53 -11.55 -2.94
C ARG A 80 -1.24 -10.76 -2.79
N ILE A 81 -1.37 -9.57 -2.21
CA ILE A 81 -0.26 -8.71 -1.86
C ILE A 81 -0.38 -8.30 -0.40
N ARG A 82 0.77 -8.01 0.20
CA ARG A 82 0.89 -7.45 1.53
C ARG A 82 1.49 -6.07 1.43
N ILE A 83 0.87 -5.10 2.08
CA ILE A 83 1.27 -3.70 2.06
C ILE A 83 1.63 -3.30 3.47
N ARG A 84 2.76 -2.62 3.62
CA ARG A 84 3.29 -2.17 4.89
C ARG A 84 3.67 -0.71 4.81
N LEU A 85 3.22 0.08 5.79
CA LEU A 85 3.67 1.44 6.02
C LEU A 85 4.95 1.42 6.87
N LEU A 86 5.94 2.23 6.48
CA LEU A 86 7.26 2.35 7.11
C LEU A 86 7.44 3.68 7.85
#